data_AF-A0A6P8BL04-F1
#
_entry.id   AF-A0A6P8BL04-F1
#
_cell.length_a   1.000
_cell.length_b   1.000
_cell.length_c   1.000
_cell.angle_alpha   90.00
_cell.angle_beta   90.00
_cell.angle_gamma   90.00
#
_symmetry.space_group_name_H-M   'P 1'
#
loop_
_entity.id
_entity.type
_entity.pdbx_description
1 polymer ?
#
loop_
_entity_poly.entity_id
_entity_poly.type
_entity_poly.pdbx_seq_one_letter_code
_entity_poly.pdbx_strand_id
1 'polypeptide(L)'
;MSDSSAWLSDRSKTVEGHNMTCALYFNDNLVWGPMSCHNNTTTIQSALRQADKRMELRLGTKDKTVEGHTKSFNIKYKGKNILEDHSCHNNLEGLVVAINSIWIAAPPQ
;
A
#
# COMPACT_ATOMS: atom_id res chain seq x y z
N MET A 1 -8.55 6.46 -20.14
CA MET A 1 -7.69 5.66 -19.24
C MET A 1 -7.64 6.39 -17.92
N SER A 2 -7.91 5.71 -16.81
CA SER A 2 -7.82 6.32 -15.48
C SER A 2 -6.36 6.69 -15.20
N ASP A 3 -6.12 7.95 -14.92
CA ASP A 3 -4.79 8.52 -14.65
C ASP A 3 -4.33 8.23 -13.19
N SER A 4 -4.73 7.06 -12.68
CA SER A 4 -4.53 6.61 -11.30
C SER A 4 -3.75 5.30 -11.28
N SER A 5 -2.72 5.23 -10.45
CA SER A 5 -1.84 4.06 -10.33
C SER A 5 -1.11 4.03 -8.98
N ALA A 6 -0.72 2.83 -8.55
CA ALA A 6 0.23 2.62 -7.47
C ALA A 6 1.50 1.96 -8.02
N TRP A 7 2.67 2.26 -7.44
CA TRP A 7 3.94 1.62 -7.82
C TRP A 7 4.98 1.66 -6.70
N LEU A 8 5.97 0.76 -6.80
CA LEU A 8 7.17 0.79 -5.97
C LEU A 8 8.33 1.44 -6.74
N SER A 9 9.13 2.25 -6.04
CA SER A 9 10.40 2.81 -6.52
C SER A 9 11.56 2.28 -5.67
N ASP A 10 12.77 2.21 -6.24
CA ASP A 10 13.98 1.89 -5.48
C ASP A 10 14.35 3.01 -4.51
N ARG A 11 14.82 2.63 -3.31
CA ARG A 11 15.33 3.56 -2.30
C ARG A 11 16.62 3.03 -1.68
N SER A 12 17.48 3.93 -1.21
CA SER A 12 18.61 3.59 -0.33
C SER A 12 18.14 2.81 0.89
N LYS A 13 18.82 1.70 1.22
CA LYS A 13 18.44 0.79 2.30
C LYS A 13 18.35 1.51 3.65
N THR A 14 17.23 1.38 4.35
CA THR A 14 17.11 1.72 5.77
C THR A 14 16.63 0.49 6.54
N VAL A 15 17.02 0.35 7.81
CA VAL A 15 16.61 -0.80 8.65
C VAL A 15 15.64 -0.30 9.69
N GLU A 16 14.42 -0.85 9.73
CA GLU A 16 13.40 -0.52 10.73
C GLU A 16 12.69 -1.79 11.21
N GLY A 17 12.13 -1.77 12.42
CA GLY A 17 11.45 -2.93 13.00
C GLY A 17 9.98 -3.06 12.55
N HIS A 18 9.57 -4.25 12.11
CA HIS A 18 8.19 -4.61 11.77
C HIS A 18 7.39 -4.99 13.00
N ASN A 19 6.30 -4.27 13.26
CA ASN A 19 5.41 -4.56 14.39
C ASN A 19 3.94 -4.79 13.95
N MET A 20 3.67 -4.79 12.64
CA MET A 20 2.30 -4.81 12.12
C MET A 20 2.13 -5.78 10.95
N THR A 21 0.88 -6.10 10.65
CA THR A 21 0.43 -6.73 9.41
C THR A 21 -0.56 -5.82 8.70
N CYS A 22 -0.62 -5.85 7.37
CA CYS A 22 -1.63 -5.18 6.58
C CYS A 22 -2.36 -6.15 5.65
N ALA A 23 -3.66 -5.92 5.45
CA ALA A 23 -4.50 -6.63 4.51
C ALA A 23 -5.37 -5.62 3.75
N LEU A 24 -5.49 -5.77 2.43
CA LEU A 24 -6.32 -4.91 1.59
C LEU A 24 -7.71 -5.51 1.43
N TYR A 25 -8.71 -4.69 1.65
CA TYR A 25 -10.12 -4.99 1.44
C TYR A 25 -10.69 -4.09 0.35
N PHE A 26 -11.59 -4.64 -0.46
CA PHE A 26 -12.38 -3.91 -1.44
C PHE A 26 -13.87 -4.20 -1.23
N ASN A 27 -14.66 -3.17 -0.90
CA ASN A 27 -16.04 -3.32 -0.44
C ASN A 27 -16.17 -4.42 0.65
N ASP A 28 -15.35 -4.31 1.69
CA ASP A 28 -15.28 -5.28 2.80
C ASP A 28 -14.83 -6.71 2.45
N ASN A 29 -14.49 -7.00 1.19
CA ASN A 29 -13.94 -8.30 0.79
C ASN A 29 -12.42 -8.27 0.80
N LEU A 30 -11.79 -9.26 1.44
CA LEU A 30 -10.34 -9.41 1.44
C LEU A 30 -9.86 -9.71 0.01
N VAL A 31 -8.97 -8.86 -0.52
CA VAL A 31 -8.41 -9.00 -1.88
C VAL A 31 -6.90 -9.23 -1.88
N TRP A 32 -6.21 -8.90 -0.78
CA TRP A 32 -4.77 -9.17 -0.64
C TRP A 32 -4.35 -9.17 0.84
N GLY A 33 -3.36 -10.00 1.20
CA GLY A 33 -2.81 -10.12 2.56
C GLY A 33 -3.50 -11.19 3.42
N PRO A 34 -3.22 -11.23 4.74
CA PRO A 34 -2.35 -10.31 5.48
C PRO A 34 -0.86 -10.49 5.18
N MET A 35 -0.09 -9.40 5.20
CA MET A 35 1.37 -9.38 5.03
C MET A 35 2.04 -8.49 6.08
N SER A 36 3.30 -8.78 6.42
CA SER A 36 4.09 -7.97 7.36
C SER A 36 4.27 -6.53 6.87
N CYS A 37 4.02 -5.54 7.74
CA CYS A 37 4.19 -4.13 7.45
C CYS A 37 4.64 -3.31 8.68
N HIS A 38 4.78 -2.00 8.52
CA HIS A 38 5.18 -1.08 9.60
C HIS A 38 4.04 -0.14 10.01
N ASN A 39 4.24 0.60 11.11
CA ASN A 39 3.30 1.63 11.56
C ASN A 39 3.10 2.74 10.53
N ASN A 40 4.11 3.02 9.69
CA ASN A 40 4.02 4.03 8.63
C ASN A 40 2.97 3.68 7.55
N THR A 41 2.54 2.42 7.48
CA THR A 41 1.54 1.91 6.53
C THR A 41 0.14 2.53 6.77
N THR A 42 -0.08 3.19 7.91
CA THR A 42 -1.24 4.07 8.16
C THR A 42 -1.34 5.22 7.14
N THR A 43 -0.21 5.72 6.62
CA THR A 43 -0.21 6.74 5.56
C THR A 43 -0.67 6.15 4.22
N ILE A 44 -0.25 4.91 3.89
CA ILE A 44 -0.75 4.18 2.71
C ILE A 44 -2.26 3.97 2.82
N GLN A 45 -2.75 3.53 3.98
CA GLN A 45 -4.18 3.38 4.25
C GLN A 45 -4.95 4.68 3.99
N SER A 46 -4.44 5.81 4.50
CA SER A 46 -5.09 7.11 4.36
C SER A 46 -5.14 7.58 2.91
N ALA A 47 -4.03 7.42 2.17
CA ALA A 47 -3.95 7.76 0.75
C ALA A 47 -4.86 6.87 -0.11
N LEU A 48 -4.95 5.57 0.20
CA LEU A 48 -5.86 4.66 -0.51
C LEU A 48 -7.32 5.04 -0.30
N ARG A 49 -7.75 5.30 0.94
CA ARG A 49 -9.12 5.75 1.22
C ARG A 49 -9.44 7.10 0.56
N GLN A 50 -8.45 7.98 0.42
CA GLN A 50 -8.61 9.24 -0.31
C GLN A 50 -8.80 9.01 -1.82
N ALA A 51 -8.08 8.05 -2.40
CA ALA A 51 -8.19 7.73 -3.83
C ALA A 51 -9.45 6.93 -4.16
N ASP A 52 -9.84 5.99 -3.29
CA ASP A 52 -10.98 5.10 -3.49
C ASP A 52 -11.58 4.70 -2.15
N LYS A 53 -12.78 5.20 -1.85
CA LYS A 53 -13.46 4.93 -0.58
C LYS A 53 -13.86 3.46 -0.38
N ARG A 54 -13.88 2.68 -1.46
CA ARG A 54 -14.18 1.25 -1.43
C ARG A 54 -12.96 0.42 -1.00
N MET A 55 -11.76 1.00 -1.08
CA MET A 55 -10.53 0.36 -0.66
C MET A 55 -10.22 0.68 0.80
N GLU A 56 -9.93 -0.36 1.56
CA GLU A 56 -9.52 -0.22 2.95
C GLU A 56 -8.31 -1.12 3.24
N LEU A 57 -7.20 -0.50 3.64
CA LEU A 57 -6.07 -1.24 4.19
C LEU A 57 -6.29 -1.40 5.70
N ARG A 58 -6.50 -2.63 6.16
CA ARG A 58 -6.68 -2.93 7.60
C ARG A 58 -5.35 -3.35 8.19
N LEU A 59 -5.01 -2.75 9.34
CA LEU A 59 -3.77 -3.04 10.05
C LEU A 59 -4.05 -3.92 11.26
N GLY A 60 -3.21 -4.94 11.46
CA GLY A 60 -3.19 -5.80 12.63
C GLY A 60 -1.86 -5.73 13.36
N THR A 61 -1.83 -6.05 14.64
CA THR A 61 -0.58 -6.17 15.42
C THR A 61 0.01 -7.57 15.27
N LYS A 62 1.34 -7.68 15.24
CA LYS A 62 2.05 -8.96 15.26
C LYS A 62 3.30 -8.88 16.15
N ASP A 63 3.88 -10.03 16.46
CA ASP A 63 5.20 -10.10 17.10
C ASP A 63 6.27 -9.42 16.24
N LYS A 64 7.18 -8.72 16.93
CA LYS A 64 8.19 -7.86 16.30
C LYS A 64 9.19 -8.67 15.46
N THR A 65 9.30 -8.34 14.18
CA THR A 65 10.39 -8.83 13.29
C THR A 65 11.29 -7.65 12.88
N VAL A 66 12.54 -7.91 12.49
CA VAL A 66 13.45 -6.87 11.97
C VAL A 66 13.72 -7.21 10.51
N GLU A 67 13.32 -6.34 9.60
CA GLU A 67 13.58 -6.52 8.17
C GLU A 67 13.92 -5.15 7.54
N GLY A 68 14.76 -5.13 6.50
CA GLY A 68 15.25 -3.89 5.89
C GLY A 68 14.30 -3.33 4.83
N HIS A 69 14.06 -2.02 4.86
CA HIS A 69 13.41 -1.27 3.79
C HIS A 69 14.30 -1.18 2.55
N THR A 70 13.72 -1.46 1.39
CA THR A 70 14.42 -1.39 0.09
C THR A 70 13.66 -0.61 -0.97
N LYS A 71 12.42 -0.18 -0.69
CA LYS A 71 11.54 0.44 -1.67
C LYS A 71 10.77 1.61 -1.08
N SER A 72 10.21 2.42 -1.98
CA SER A 72 9.24 3.44 -1.64
C SER A 72 7.93 3.19 -2.38
N PHE A 73 6.81 3.31 -1.68
CA PHE A 73 5.44 3.18 -2.18
C PHE A 73 4.93 4.55 -2.65
N ASN A 74 4.29 4.58 -3.81
CA ASN A 74 3.75 5.79 -4.41
C ASN A 74 2.32 5.54 -4.89
N ILE A 75 1.50 6.58 -4.82
CA ILE A 75 0.12 6.57 -5.33
C ILE A 75 -0.13 7.85 -6.10
N LYS A 76 -0.57 7.68 -7.35
CA LYS A 76 -1.13 8.73 -8.18
C LYS A 76 -2.63 8.52 -8.29
N TYR A 77 -3.40 9.60 -8.13
CA TYR A 77 -4.84 9.62 -8.28
C TYR A 77 -5.24 10.80 -9.17
N LYS A 78 -5.97 10.53 -10.27
CA LYS A 78 -6.41 11.55 -11.23
C LYS A 78 -5.27 12.48 -11.68
N GLY A 79 -4.11 11.90 -11.99
CA GLY A 79 -2.94 12.63 -12.48
C GLY A 79 -2.06 13.26 -11.38
N LYS A 80 -2.53 13.31 -10.12
CA LYS A 80 -1.80 13.92 -8.99
C LYS A 80 -1.17 12.87 -8.08
N ASN A 81 0.09 13.06 -7.70
CA ASN A 81 0.72 12.27 -6.65
C ASN A 81 0.07 12.62 -5.31
N ILE A 82 -0.57 11.64 -4.67
CA ILE A 82 -1.17 11.78 -3.34
C ILE A 82 -0.35 11.06 -2.26
N LEU A 83 0.55 10.16 -2.68
CA LEU A 83 1.57 9.57 -1.84
C LEU A 83 2.86 9.43 -2.67
N GLU A 84 3.97 9.89 -2.12
CA GLU A 84 5.26 9.88 -2.81
C GLU A 84 6.39 9.53 -1.84
N ASP A 85 7.33 8.73 -2.33
CA ASP A 85 8.53 8.26 -1.62
C ASP A 85 8.26 7.63 -0.22
N HIS A 86 7.13 6.95 -0.06
CA HIS A 86 6.77 6.39 1.25
C HIS A 86 7.53 5.09 1.54
N SER A 87 8.46 5.11 2.51
CA SER A 87 9.31 3.95 2.84
C SER A 87 8.51 2.66 3.07
N CYS A 88 8.87 1.59 2.35
CA CYS A 88 8.20 0.31 2.45
C CYS A 88 9.09 -0.89 2.02
N HIS A 89 8.49 -2.07 1.98
CA HIS A 89 9.16 -3.34 1.68
C HIS A 89 8.83 -3.84 0.29
N ASN A 90 9.73 -4.66 -0.27
CA ASN A 90 9.46 -5.40 -1.50
C ASN A 90 8.19 -6.26 -1.42
N ASN A 91 7.82 -6.71 -0.21
CA ASN A 91 6.65 -7.55 0.01
C ASN A 91 5.30 -6.84 -0.30
N LEU A 92 5.30 -5.52 -0.49
CA LEU A 92 4.13 -4.75 -0.92
C LEU A 92 3.94 -4.74 -2.45
N GLU A 93 4.77 -5.44 -3.22
CA GLU A 93 4.57 -5.58 -4.66
C GLU A 93 3.20 -6.20 -4.99
N GLY A 94 2.79 -7.22 -4.22
CA GLY A 94 1.46 -7.80 -4.35
C GLY A 94 0.33 -6.82 -4.04
N LEU A 95 0.54 -5.87 -3.12
CA LEU A 95 -0.42 -4.82 -2.82
C LEU A 95 -0.58 -3.87 -4.01
N VAL A 96 0.53 -3.47 -4.65
CA VAL A 96 0.52 -2.65 -5.87
C VAL A 96 -0.26 -3.34 -6.99
N VAL A 97 0.01 -4.63 -7.23
CA VAL A 97 -0.69 -5.41 -8.26
C VAL A 97 -2.20 -5.46 -7.98
N ALA A 98 -2.60 -5.69 -6.72
CA ALA A 98 -4.01 -5.74 -6.34
C ALA A 98 -4.72 -4.40 -6.58
N ILE A 99 -4.14 -3.28 -6.14
CA ILE A 99 -4.71 -1.93 -6.33
C ILE A 99 -4.91 -1.63 -7.82
N ASN A 100 -3.87 -1.82 -8.62
CA ASN A 100 -3.93 -1.51 -10.06
C ASN A 100 -4.93 -2.42 -10.78
N SER A 101 -5.00 -3.71 -10.44
CA SER A 101 -5.98 -4.64 -11.04
C SER A 101 -7.41 -4.22 -10.73
N ILE A 102 -7.68 -3.78 -9.51
CA ILE A 102 -9.00 -3.25 -9.12
C ILE A 102 -9.31 -1.97 -9.88
N TRP A 103 -8.38 -1.01 -9.97
CA TRP A 103 -8.63 0.25 -10.69
C TRP A 103 -8.78 0.07 -12.21
N ILE A 104 -8.16 -0.95 -12.80
CA ILE A 104 -8.40 -1.34 -14.20
C ILE A 104 -9.82 -1.87 -14.37
N ALA A 105 -10.27 -2.78 -13.50
CA ALA A 105 -11.59 -3.42 -13.59
C ALA A 105 -12.73 -2.48 -13.14
N ALA A 106 -12.47 -1.64 -12.15
CA ALA A 106 -13.41 -0.77 -11.48
C ALA A 106 -12.72 0.56 -11.13
N PRO A 107 -12.72 1.54 -12.03
CA PRO A 107 -12.06 2.83 -11.83
C PRO A 107 -12.38 3.45 -10.46
N PRO A 108 -11.42 4.10 -9.83
CA PRO A 108 -11.59 4.66 -8.49
C PRO A 108 -12.68 5.73 -8.46
N GLN A 109 -13.46 5.75 -7.37
CA GLN A 109 -14.62 6.65 -7.17
C GLN A 109 -14.28 7.79 -6.20
#